data_AF-A0A7W5ZKA0-F1
#
_entry.id   AF-A0A7W5ZKA0-F1
#
_cell.length_a   1.000
_cell.length_b   1.000
_cell.length_c   1.000
_cell.angle_alpha   90.00
_cell.angle_beta   90.00
_cell.angle_gamma   90.00
#
_symmetry.space_group_name_H-M   'P 1'
#
loop_
_entity.id
_entity.type
_entity.pdbx_description
1 polymer ?
#
loop_
_entity_poly.entity_id
_entity_poly.type
_entity_poly.pdbx_seq_one_letter_code
_entity_poly.pdbx_strand_id
1 'polypeptide(L)'
;MNKTLDERVLRILTFIESKGGAAVVSRTIGKHPQAIYNIEQGKGKPNFETLSLLKEAYYDLDLNWVFTGEKSLQAKSATNERDIEYLKQENKLLRIFLREKGVDLDI
;
A
#
# COMPACT_ATOMS: atom_id res chain seq x y z
N MET A 1 -10.62 -3.12 33.16
CA MET A 1 -10.51 -4.16 32.11
C MET A 1 -9.41 -3.75 31.13
N ASN A 2 -8.22 -4.33 31.23
CA ASN A 2 -7.21 -4.22 30.17
C ASN A 2 -7.64 -5.16 29.04
N LYS A 3 -8.35 -4.64 28.04
CA LYS A 3 -8.52 -5.36 26.78
C LYS A 3 -7.15 -5.32 26.11
N THR A 4 -6.41 -6.42 26.15
CA THR A 4 -5.21 -6.60 25.34
C THR A 4 -5.63 -6.35 23.90
N LEU A 5 -5.27 -5.20 23.36
CA LEU A 5 -5.51 -4.87 21.97
C LEU A 5 -4.80 -5.94 21.14
N ASP A 6 -5.55 -6.57 20.24
CA ASP A 6 -5.03 -7.59 19.33
C ASP A 6 -3.77 -7.02 18.63
N GLU A 7 -2.62 -7.69 18.74
CA GLU A 7 -1.35 -7.18 18.23
C GLU A 7 -1.42 -6.83 16.74
N ARG A 8 -2.30 -7.51 15.98
CA ARG A 8 -2.56 -7.23 14.57
C ARG A 8 -3.20 -5.85 14.37
N VAL A 9 -4.10 -5.47 15.28
CA VAL A 9 -4.72 -4.13 15.29
C VAL A 9 -3.65 -3.10 15.61
N LEU A 10 -2.80 -3.33 16.61
CA LEU A 10 -1.70 -2.42 16.95
C LEU A 10 -0.74 -2.21 15.77
N ARG A 11 -0.38 -3.27 15.05
CA ARG A 11 0.46 -3.19 13.85
C ARG A 11 -0.19 -2.38 12.73
N ILE A 12 -1.49 -2.57 12.48
CA ILE A 12 -2.24 -1.76 11.52
C ILE A 12 -2.30 -0.30 11.94
N LEU A 13 -2.51 0.00 13.21
CA LEU A 13 -2.54 1.38 13.71
C LEU A 13 -1.18 2.06 13.58
N THR A 14 -0.12 1.37 13.96
CA THR A 14 1.26 1.85 13.76
C THR A 14 1.53 2.16 12.28
N PHE A 15 1.05 1.30 11.38
CA PHE A 15 1.15 1.55 9.95
C PHE A 15 0.34 2.79 9.52
N ILE A 16 -0.92 2.92 9.95
CA ILE A 16 -1.78 4.07 9.63
C ILE A 16 -1.16 5.39 10.11
N GLU A 17 -0.63 5.41 11.33
CA GLU A 17 0.07 6.57 11.88
C GLU A 17 1.29 6.94 11.03
N SER A 18 2.08 5.95 10.61
CA SER A 18 3.23 6.17 9.72
C SER A 18 2.89 6.78 8.36
N LYS A 19 1.62 6.69 7.93
CA LYS A 19 1.09 7.25 6.67
C LYS A 19 0.37 8.60 6.85
N GLY A 20 0.43 9.19 8.04
CA GLY A 20 -0.23 10.47 8.34
C GLY A 20 -1.60 10.35 9.01
N GLY A 21 -1.92 9.17 9.56
CA GLY A 21 -3.10 8.94 10.39
C GLY A 21 -4.37 8.60 9.62
N ALA A 22 -5.45 8.36 10.39
CA ALA A 22 -6.70 7.81 9.88
C ALA A 22 -7.34 8.64 8.75
N ALA A 23 -7.30 9.98 8.85
CA ALA A 23 -7.92 10.89 7.89
C ALA A 23 -7.20 10.94 6.52
N VAL A 24 -5.89 10.73 6.51
CA VAL A 24 -5.11 10.62 5.25
C VAL A 24 -5.39 9.28 4.62
N VAL A 25 -5.24 8.21 5.40
CA VAL A 25 -5.44 6.84 4.93
C VAL A 25 -6.85 6.61 4.39
N SER A 26 -7.89 7.11 5.08
CA SER A 26 -9.28 6.96 4.65
C SER A 26 -9.55 7.62 3.29
N ARG A 27 -8.94 8.78 3.04
CA ARG A 27 -9.02 9.47 1.75
C ARG A 27 -8.32 8.68 0.65
N THR A 28 -7.13 8.15 0.92
CA THR A 28 -6.36 7.37 -0.06
C THR A 28 -7.08 6.10 -0.48
N ILE A 29 -7.69 5.36 0.46
CA ILE A 29 -8.37 4.09 0.16
C ILE A 29 -9.85 4.26 -0.22
N GLY A 30 -10.37 5.49 -0.26
CA GLY A 30 -11.76 5.77 -0.59
C GLY A 30 -12.80 5.27 0.42
N LYS A 31 -12.42 5.07 1.70
CA LYS A 31 -13.36 4.69 2.78
C LYS A 31 -13.74 5.87 3.66
N HIS A 32 -14.95 5.80 4.22
CA HIS A 32 -15.41 6.80 5.19
C HIS A 32 -14.48 6.81 6.42
N PRO A 33 -14.00 7.98 6.89
CA PRO A 33 -13.03 8.10 7.98
C PRO A 33 -13.44 7.36 9.26
N GLN A 34 -14.75 7.32 9.55
CA GLN A 34 -15.32 6.61 10.70
C GLN A 34 -14.96 5.12 10.74
N ALA A 35 -14.83 4.46 9.59
CA ALA A 35 -14.46 3.04 9.54
C ALA A 35 -13.05 2.81 10.06
N ILE A 36 -12.12 3.70 9.72
CA ILE A 36 -10.72 3.65 10.18
C ILE A 36 -10.63 4.11 11.63
N TYR A 37 -11.39 5.15 12.01
CA TYR A 37 -11.46 5.62 13.39
C TYR A 37 -12.00 4.55 14.36
N ASN A 38 -12.96 3.73 13.93
CA ASN A 38 -13.45 2.62 14.75
C ASN A 38 -12.39 1.54 14.99
N ILE A 39 -11.44 1.36 14.05
CA ILE A 39 -10.28 0.49 14.22
C ILE A 39 -9.28 1.11 15.21
N GLU A 40 -9.03 2.41 15.07
CA GLU A 40 -8.16 3.19 15.97
C GLU A 40 -8.63 3.17 17.43
N GLN A 41 -9.94 3.26 17.63
CA GLN A 41 -10.55 3.19 18.97
C GLN A 41 -10.67 1.75 19.52
N GLY A 42 -10.14 0.74 18.82
CA GLY A 42 -10.25 -0.67 19.21
C GLY A 42 -11.68 -1.20 19.25
N LYS A 43 -12.62 -0.51 18.58
CA LYS A 43 -14.05 -0.85 18.53
C LYS A 43 -14.38 -1.77 17.35
N GLY A 44 -13.43 -2.00 16.43
CA GLY A 44 -13.56 -2.92 15.30
C GLY A 44 -12.21 -3.44 14.82
N LYS A 45 -12.19 -4.66 14.28
CA LYS A 45 -11.03 -5.19 13.57
C LYS A 45 -11.10 -4.75 12.10
N PRO A 46 -9.97 -4.49 11.43
CA PRO A 46 -9.97 -4.29 9.98
C PRO A 46 -10.56 -5.54 9.32
N ASN A 47 -11.61 -5.37 8.50
CA ASN A 47 -12.13 -6.46 7.69
C ASN A 47 -11.21 -6.71 6.48
N PHE A 48 -11.37 -7.86 5.83
CA PHE A 48 -10.55 -8.25 4.68
C PHE A 48 -10.56 -7.18 3.57
N GLU A 49 -11.73 -6.63 3.24
CA GLU A 49 -11.88 -5.55 2.27
C GLU A 49 -11.01 -4.32 2.61
N THR A 50 -10.98 -3.88 3.88
CA THR A 50 -10.15 -2.74 4.29
C THR A 50 -8.67 -3.07 4.17
N LEU A 51 -8.25 -4.29 4.51
CA LEU A 51 -6.87 -4.73 4.36
C LEU A 51 -6.44 -4.82 2.88
N SER A 52 -7.32 -5.29 2.01
CA SER A 52 -7.08 -5.33 0.56
C SER A 52 -6.90 -3.94 -0.02
N LEU A 53 -7.81 -3.01 0.29
CA LEU A 53 -7.70 -1.62 -0.17
C LEU A 53 -6.42 -0.94 0.36
N LEU A 54 -6.05 -1.20 1.62
CA LEU A 54 -4.78 -0.72 2.17
C LEU A 54 -3.57 -1.28 1.42
N LYS A 55 -3.58 -2.57 1.08
CA LYS A 55 -2.48 -3.20 0.34
C LYS A 55 -2.39 -2.70 -1.11
N GLU A 56 -3.52 -2.41 -1.73
CA GLU A 56 -3.59 -1.82 -3.07
C GLU A 56 -3.05 -0.39 -3.08
N ALA A 57 -3.45 0.43 -2.10
CA ALA A 57 -3.01 1.81 -1.96
C ALA A 57 -1.56 1.96 -1.48
N TYR A 58 -1.10 1.04 -0.63
CA TYR A 58 0.22 1.08 -0.02
C TYR A 58 0.98 -0.21 -0.30
N TYR A 59 1.81 -0.19 -1.34
CA TYR A 59 2.60 -1.35 -1.75
C TYR A 59 3.53 -1.86 -0.63
N ASP A 60 4.00 -0.95 0.23
CA ASP A 60 4.91 -1.23 1.33
C ASP A 60 4.20 -1.78 2.58
N LEU A 61 2.87 -1.87 2.57
CA LEU A 61 2.13 -2.61 3.58
C LEU A 61 2.44 -4.10 3.44
N ASP A 62 3.09 -4.65 4.44
CA ASP A 62 3.32 -6.09 4.56
C ASP A 62 2.23 -6.72 5.41
N LEU A 63 1.29 -7.41 4.75
CA LEU A 63 0.22 -8.12 5.46
C LEU A 63 0.76 -9.30 6.29
N ASN A 64 1.87 -9.93 5.88
CA ASN A 64 2.51 -10.97 6.69
C ASN A 64 2.94 -10.37 8.03
N TRP A 65 3.62 -9.23 8.00
CA TRP A 65 4.01 -8.52 9.22
C TRP A 65 2.80 -8.16 10.09
N VAL A 66 1.71 -7.67 9.50
CA VAL A 66 0.48 -7.38 10.25
C VAL A 66 -0.02 -8.61 11.00
N PHE A 67 -0.08 -9.77 10.34
CA PHE A 67 -0.67 -10.99 10.92
C PHE A 67 0.29 -11.74 11.87
N THR A 68 1.57 -11.86 11.52
CA THR A 68 2.54 -12.72 12.23
C THR A 68 3.55 -11.93 13.06
N GLY A 69 3.72 -10.63 12.80
CA GLY A 69 4.79 -9.81 13.36
C GLY A 69 6.11 -9.91 12.59
N GLU A 70 6.20 -10.75 11.57
CA GLU A 70 7.42 -10.98 10.78
C GLU A 70 7.31 -10.34 9.39
N LYS A 71 8.31 -9.53 9.01
CA LYS A 71 8.36 -8.96 7.65
C LYS A 71 8.72 -10.05 6.64
N SER A 72 7.92 -10.14 5.58
CA SER A 72 8.19 -10.97 4.41
C SER A 72 9.48 -10.52 3.71
N LEU A 73 10.30 -11.49 3.30
CA LEU A 73 11.51 -11.23 2.50
C LEU A 73 11.18 -10.56 1.14
N GLN A 74 9.95 -10.76 0.66
CA GLN A 74 9.44 -10.27 -0.62
C GLN A 74 9.07 -8.78 -0.62
N ALA A 75 8.91 -8.15 0.56
CA ALA A 75 8.60 -6.72 0.63
C ALA A 75 9.69 -5.83 -0.01
N LYS A 76 10.92 -6.34 -0.14
CA LYS A 76 12.00 -5.66 -0.88
C LYS A 76 11.94 -5.87 -2.40
N SER A 77 11.26 -6.91 -2.87
CA SER A 77 11.26 -7.32 -4.28
C SER A 77 10.05 -6.78 -5.05
N ALA A 78 8.90 -6.64 -4.38
CA ALA A 78 7.64 -6.21 -5.03
C ALA A 78 7.68 -4.75 -5.51
N THR A 79 8.44 -3.88 -4.84
CA THR A 79 8.67 -2.49 -5.29
C THR A 79 9.45 -2.48 -6.61
N ASN A 80 10.49 -3.32 -6.71
CA ASN A 80 11.29 -3.41 -7.93
C ASN A 80 10.48 -3.91 -9.13
N GLU A 81 9.60 -4.91 -8.98
CA GLU A 81 8.88 -5.46 -10.13
C GLU A 81 7.87 -4.48 -10.74
N ARG A 82 7.10 -3.75 -9.92
CA ARG A 82 6.18 -2.73 -10.41
C ARG A 82 6.91 -1.50 -10.96
N ASP A 83 7.99 -1.08 -10.33
CA ASP A 83 8.81 0.03 -10.84
C ASP A 83 9.46 -0.34 -12.17
N ILE A 84 9.93 -1.58 -12.32
CA ILE A 84 10.44 -2.12 -13.59
C ILE A 84 9.34 -2.16 -14.65
N GLU A 85 8.12 -2.59 -14.30
CA GLU A 85 7.00 -2.63 -15.23
C GLU A 85 6.57 -1.23 -15.68
N TYR A 86 6.51 -0.28 -14.75
CA TYR A 86 6.25 1.13 -15.04
C TYR A 86 7.32 1.73 -15.96
N LEU A 87 8.60 1.53 -15.65
CA LEU A 87 9.72 2.01 -16.48
C LEU A 87 9.72 1.37 -17.88
N LYS A 88 9.28 0.11 -18.01
CA LYS A 88 9.10 -0.56 -19.31
C LYS A 88 7.97 0.08 -20.12
N GLN A 89 6.84 0.39 -19.49
CA GLN A 89 5.72 1.07 -20.15
C GLN A 89 6.11 2.48 -20.59
N GLU A 90 6.77 3.24 -19.72
CA GLU A 90 7.25 4.59 -20.02
C GLU A 90 8.27 4.58 -21.18
N ASN A 91 9.25 3.67 -21.16
CA ASN A 91 10.19 3.48 -22.27
C ASN A 91 9.48 3.13 -23.58
N LYS A 92 8.46 2.27 -23.54
CA LYS A 92 7.70 1.91 -24.73
C LYS A 92 6.99 3.12 -25.32
N LEU A 93 6.35 3.94 -24.49
CA LEU A 93 5.65 5.16 -24.93
C LEU A 93 6.64 6.19 -25.49
N LEU A 94 7.79 6.38 -24.84
CA LEU A 94 8.84 7.26 -25.32
C LEU A 94 9.39 6.82 -26.69
N ARG A 95 9.62 5.52 -26.88
CA ARG A 95 10.06 4.97 -28.17
C ARG A 95 9.04 5.20 -29.28
N ILE A 96 7.75 5.06 -28.99
CA ILE A 96 6.66 5.33 -29.95
C ILE A 96 6.67 6.83 -30.30
N PHE A 97 6.71 7.71 -29.31
CA PHE A 97 6.73 9.16 -29.52
C PHE A 97 7.95 9.61 -30.35
N LEU A 98 9.13 9.10 -30.04
CA LEU A 98 10.36 9.45 -30.76
C LEU A 98 10.34 8.95 -32.21
N ARG A 99 9.79 7.75 -32.46
CA ARG A 99 9.55 7.25 -33.82
C ARG A 99 8.57 8.12 -34.59
N GLU A 100 7.48 8.58 -33.96
CA GLU A 100 6.52 9.53 -34.59
C GLU A 100 7.17 10.87 -34.92
N LYS A 101 8.20 11.28 -34.16
CA LYS A 101 8.99 12.49 -34.42
C LYS A 101 10.12 12.29 -35.41
N GLY A 102 10.25 11.11 -36.02
CA GLY A 102 11.29 10.79 -36.98
C GLY A 102 12.69 10.66 -36.36
N VAL A 103 12.76 10.46 -35.04
CA VAL A 103 14.02 10.19 -34.34
C VAL A 103 14.23 8.68 -34.37
N ASP A 104 15.26 8.23 -35.07
CA ASP A 104 15.65 6.84 -35.10
C ASP A 104 16.41 6.47 -33.81
N LEU A 105 16.03 5.37 -33.19
CA LEU A 105 16.56 4.91 -31.90
C LEU A 105 17.40 3.62 -32.04
N ASP A 106 17.73 3.22 -33.26
CA ASP A 106 18.63 2.11 -33.54
C ASP A 106 20.08 2.51 -33.22
N ILE A 107 20.56 2.09 -32.05
CA ILE A 107 21.98 1.98 -31.67
C ILE A 107 22.25 0.53 -31.29
#